data_AF-A0A258M6R7-F1
#
_entry.id   AF-A0A258M6R7-F1
#
_cell.length_a   1.000
_cell.length_b   1.000
_cell.length_c   1.000
_cell.angle_alpha   90.00
_cell.angle_beta   90.00
_cell.angle_gamma   90.00
#
_symmetry.space_group_name_H-M   'P 1'
#
loop_
_entity.id
_entity.type
_entity.pdbx_description
1 polymer ?
#
loop_
_entity_poly.entity_id
_entity_poly.type
_entity_poly.pdbx_seq_one_letter_code
_entity_poly.pdbx_strand_id
1 'polypeptide(L)' 'PEDLIMSWVTEGVLSPTGSSPEDWRFSGESLKRAKTAARLTHDLELNTPGVALALDLLEEISRLRNQLLRENLG' A
#
# COMPACT_ATOMS: atom_id res chain seq x y z
N PRO A 1 1.98 -16.12 7.67
CA PRO A 1 1.63 -15.46 6.39
C PRO A 1 0.21 -14.91 6.38
N GLU A 2 -0.78 -15.71 6.82
CA GLU A 2 -2.19 -15.30 6.93
C GLU A 2 -2.37 -14.12 7.90
N ASP A 3 -1.85 -14.21 9.13
CA ASP A 3 -1.93 -13.12 10.13
C ASP A 3 -1.36 -11.80 9.61
N LEU A 4 -0.30 -11.87 8.81
CA LEU A 4 0.32 -10.69 8.19
C LEU A 4 -0.59 -10.08 7.12
N ILE A 5 -1.20 -10.90 6.27
CA ILE A 5 -2.15 -10.44 5.25
C ILE A 5 -3.38 -9.84 5.94
N MET A 6 -3.91 -10.47 6.99
CA MET A 6 -5.01 -9.94 7.80
C MET A 6 -4.63 -8.58 8.39
N SER A 7 -3.48 -8.46 9.03
CA SER A 7 -2.97 -7.19 9.56
C SER A 7 -2.83 -6.14 8.46
N TRP A 8 -2.29 -6.51 7.29
CA TRP A 8 -2.13 -5.59 6.17
C TRP A 8 -3.47 -5.10 5.61
N VAL A 9 -4.51 -5.94 5.63
CA VAL A 9 -5.85 -5.52 5.23
C VAL A 9 -6.48 -4.64 6.31
N THR A 10 -6.35 -4.99 7.58
CA THR A 10 -6.84 -4.20 8.71
C THR A 10 -6.25 -2.79 8.74
N GLU A 11 -4.96 -2.67 8.48
CA GLU A 11 -4.24 -1.39 8.48
C GLU A 11 -4.28 -0.67 7.12
N GLY A 12 -5.00 -1.20 6.11
CA GLY A 12 -5.15 -0.56 4.80
C GLY A 12 -3.93 -0.62 3.88
N VAL A 13 -2.91 -1.42 4.23
CA VAL A 13 -1.78 -1.73 3.33
C VAL A 13 -2.27 -2.44 2.07
N LEU A 14 -3.26 -3.33 2.20
CA LEU A 14 -3.93 -4.01 1.10
C LEU A 14 -5.45 -3.80 1.17
N SER A 15 -6.08 -3.64 0.01
CA SER A 15 -7.54 -3.50 -0.12
C SER A 15 -8.09 -4.60 -1.03
N PRO A 16 -8.55 -5.74 -0.48
CA PRO A 16 -9.15 -6.80 -1.26
C PRO A 16 -10.58 -6.45 -1.68
N THR A 17 -11.05 -7.09 -2.74
CA THR A 17 -12.49 -7.26 -3.00
C THR A 17 -12.97 -8.56 -2.37
N GLY A 18 -14.23 -8.61 -1.92
CA GLY A 18 -14.81 -9.76 -1.22
C GLY A 18 -15.25 -9.39 0.20
N SER A 19 -16.13 -10.18 0.78
CA SER A 19 -16.78 -9.85 2.06
C SER A 19 -16.07 -10.42 3.29
N SER A 20 -15.21 -11.42 3.09
CA SER A 20 -14.50 -12.12 4.16
C SER A 20 -13.15 -12.68 3.65
N PRO A 21 -12.22 -13.03 4.56
CA PRO A 21 -10.88 -13.49 4.19
C PRO A 21 -10.84 -14.66 3.20
N GLU A 22 -11.78 -15.59 3.31
CA GLU A 22 -11.91 -16.75 2.42
C GLU A 22 -12.27 -16.38 0.97
N ASP A 23 -12.91 -15.23 0.76
CA ASP A 23 -13.35 -14.74 -0.55
C ASP A 23 -12.50 -13.56 -1.08
N TRP A 24 -11.47 -13.16 -0.34
CA TRP A 24 -10.63 -12.03 -0.72
C TRP A 24 -9.91 -12.27 -2.05
N ARG A 25 -10.04 -11.28 -2.93
CA ARG A 25 -9.30 -11.19 -4.18
C ARG A 25 -8.54 -9.88 -4.22
N PHE A 26 -7.27 -9.98 -4.60
CA PHE A 26 -6.36 -8.85 -4.67
C PHE A 26 -6.03 -8.53 -6.13
N SER A 27 -5.95 -7.25 -6.47
CA SER A 27 -5.60 -6.83 -7.82
C SER A 27 -4.10 -6.97 -8.08
N GLY A 28 -3.67 -6.84 -9.34
CA GLY A 28 -2.24 -6.80 -9.66
C GLY A 28 -1.51 -5.61 -9.00
N GLU A 29 -2.22 -4.51 -8.75
CA GLU A 29 -1.69 -3.37 -8.02
C GLU A 29 -1.42 -3.71 -6.54
N SER A 30 -2.30 -4.51 -5.92
CA SER A 30 -2.09 -5.01 -4.56
C SER A 30 -0.77 -5.79 -4.44
N LEU A 31 -0.36 -6.54 -5.46
CA LEU A 31 0.94 -7.24 -5.46
C LEU A 31 2.12 -6.26 -5.46
N LYS A 32 2.04 -5.17 -6.24
CA LYS A 32 3.09 -4.14 -6.24
C LYS A 32 3.15 -3.45 -4.87
N ARG A 33 1.99 -3.10 -4.31
CA ARG A 33 1.87 -2.48 -2.97
C ARG A 33 2.44 -3.40 -1.88
N ALA A 34 2.11 -4.69 -1.90
CA ALA A 34 2.66 -5.72 -1.01
C ALA A 34 4.19 -5.81 -1.06
N LYS A 35 4.78 -5.76 -2.26
CA LYS A 35 6.25 -5.79 -2.41
C LYS A 35 6.91 -4.55 -1.82
N THR A 36 6.32 -3.38 -2.02
CA THR A 36 6.81 -2.14 -1.41
C THR A 36 6.67 -2.19 0.11
N ALA A 37 5.53 -2.66 0.63
CA ALA A 37 5.30 -2.85 2.06
C ALA A 37 6.37 -3.75 2.69
N ALA A 38 6.62 -4.92 2.09
CA ALA A 38 7.64 -5.87 2.56
C ALA A 38 9.05 -5.24 2.61
N ARG A 39 9.40 -4.41 1.62
CA ARG A 39 10.67 -3.69 1.61
C ARG A 39 10.73 -2.64 2.71
N LEU A 40 9.68 -1.84 2.89
CA LEU A 40 9.62 -0.83 3.95
C LEU A 40 9.70 -1.47 5.35
N THR A 41 9.02 -2.60 5.57
CA THR A 41 9.14 -3.37 6.82
C THR A 41 10.58 -3.83 7.06
N HIS A 42 11.27 -4.31 6.03
CA HIS A 42 12.61 -4.85 6.17
C HIS A 42 13.70 -3.77 6.29
N ASP A 43 13.68 -2.79 5.38
CA ASP A 43 14.74 -1.80 5.24
C ASP A 43 14.67 -0.72 6.33
N LEU A 44 13.47 -0.45 6.85
CA LEU A 44 13.22 0.61 7.84
C LEU A 44 12.68 0.06 9.18
N GLU A 45 12.61 -1.26 9.33
CA GLU A 45 12.13 -1.95 10.54
C GLU A 45 10.75 -1.47 11.02
N LEU A 46 9.88 -1.06 10.08
CA LEU A 46 8.56 -0.53 10.37
C LEU A 46 7.56 -1.63 10.73
N ASN A 47 6.71 -1.35 11.72
CA ASN A 47 5.50 -2.13 11.98
C ASN A 47 4.41 -1.86 10.92
N THR A 48 3.37 -2.69 10.86
CA THR A 48 2.31 -2.58 9.83
C THR A 48 1.66 -1.18 9.78
N PRO A 49 1.27 -0.54 10.90
CA PRO A 49 0.71 0.82 10.85
C PRO A 49 1.68 1.84 10.26
N GLY A 50 2.98 1.75 10.61
CA GLY A 50 4.01 2.61 10.05
C GLY A 50 4.20 2.41 8.55
N VAL A 51 4.11 1.16 8.08
CA VAL A 51 4.14 0.83 6.65
C VAL A 51 2.93 1.40 5.91
N ALA A 52 1.72 1.28 6.47
CA ALA A 52 0.51 1.86 5.89
C ALA A 52 0.65 3.37 5.69
N LEU A 53 1.08 4.08 6.74
CA LEU A 53 1.32 5.52 6.69
C LEU A 53 2.40 5.89 5.64
N ALA A 54 3.50 5.14 5.59
CA ALA A 54 4.56 5.40 4.62
C ALA A 54 4.08 5.22 3.17
N LEU A 55 3.25 4.20 2.90
CA LEU A 55 2.66 4.00 1.58
C LEU A 55 1.73 5.14 1.18
N ASP A 56 0.90 5.62 2.10
CA ASP A 56 0.00 6.75 1.84
C ASP A 56 0.78 8.04 1.54
N LEU A 57 1.87 8.29 2.27
CA LEU A 57 2.77 9.41 1.99
C LEU A 57 3.46 9.29 0.62
N LEU A 58 3.88 8.09 0.22
CA LEU A 58 4.48 7.86 -1.10
C LEU A 58 3.46 8.06 -2.23
N GLU A 59 2.22 7.66 -2.01
CA GLU A 59 1.10 7.89 -2.93
C GLU A 59 0.81 9.39 -3.07
N GLU A 60 0.77 10.11 -1.95
CA GLU A 60 0.57 11.56 -1.92
C GLU A 60 1.71 12.32 -2.63
N ILE A 61 2.96 11.95 -2.38
CA ILE A 61 4.12 12.51 -3.10
C ILE A 61 4.00 12.26 -4.61
N SER A 62 3.55 11.08 -5.01
CA SER A 62 3.35 10.73 -6.42
C SER A 62 2.23 11.58 -7.05
N ARG A 63 1.13 11.77 -6.33
CA ARG A 63 0.01 12.64 -6.75
C ARG A 63 0.47 14.08 -6.92
N LEU A 64 1.18 14.64 -5.94
CA LEU A 64 1.69 16.01 -5.97
C LEU A 64 2.69 16.22 -7.13
N ARG A 65 3.60 15.27 -7.36
CA ARG A 65 4.54 15.33 -8.50
C ARG A 65 3.81 15.32 -9.85
N ASN A 66 2.78 14.50 -9.99
CA ASN A 66 1.97 14.45 -11.21
C ASN A 66 1.19 15.75 -11.45
N GLN A 67 0.71 16.40 -10.38
CA GLN A 67 0.06 17.70 -10.48
C GLN A 67 1.03 18.77 -11.00
N LEU A 68 2.22 18.88 -10.41
CA LEU A 68 3.25 19.83 -10.85
C LEU A 68 3.67 19.58 -12.32
N LEU A 69 3.77 18.32 -12.73
CA LEU A 69 4.08 17.98 -14.13
C LEU A 69 3.00 18.47 -15.09
N ARG A 70 1.72 18.34 -14.72
CA ARG A 70 0.59 18.82 -15.53
C ARG A 70 0.56 20.34 -15.61
N GLU A 71 0.85 21.03 -14.51
CA GLU A 71 0.94 22.50 -14.46
C GLU A 71 2.09 23.04 -15.32
N ASN A 72 3.23 22.35 -15.38
CA ASN A 72 4.36 22.75 -16.23
C ASN A 72 4.16 22.46 -17.74
N LEU A 73 3.14 21.69 -18.10
CA LEU A 73 2.82 21.31 -19.49
C LEU A 73 1.62 22.08 -20.07
N GLY A 74 0.94 22.89 -19.26
CA GLY A 74 -0.14 23.80 -19.67
C GLY A 74 0.33 25.24 -19.74
#